data_AF-A0A1G3L6T8-F1
#
_entry.id   AF-A0A1G3L6T8-F1
#
_cell.length_a   1.000
_cell.length_b   1.000
_cell.length_c   1.000
_cell.angle_alpha   90.00
_cell.angle_beta   90.00
_cell.angle_gamma   90.00
#
_symmetry.space_group_name_H-M   'P 1'
#
loop_
_entity.id
_entity.type
_entity.pdbx_description
1 polymer ?
#
loop_
_entity_poly.entity_id
_entity_poly.type
_entity_poly.pdbx_seq_one_letter_code
_entity_poly.pdbx_strand_id
1 'polypeptide(L)'
;MMRKIASILMMGGIISSLFLIYFETRTGSFCPRIFNFPACFLVLIAFVLVFISEIFTHSSKKLSYFFFFSGNLLGLGLGAWFSIHKLFLNGHCPVFFQIPLCFVSFLIFLYLLIWKLKK
;
A
#
# COMPACT_ATOMS: atom_id res chain seq x y z
N MET A 1 -1.48 7.28 -21.37
CA MET A 1 -0.42 7.81 -20.49
C MET A 1 -0.67 7.49 -19.01
N MET A 2 -1.85 7.78 -18.46
CA MET A 2 -2.13 7.64 -17.00
C MET A 2 -2.13 6.20 -16.45
N ARG A 3 -2.47 5.18 -17.25
CA ARG A 3 -2.30 3.75 -16.86
C ARG A 3 -0.84 3.41 -16.52
N LYS A 4 0.12 3.95 -17.29
CA LYS A 4 1.55 3.72 -17.05
C LYS A 4 1.98 4.33 -15.72
N ILE A 5 1.44 5.50 -15.36
CA ILE A 5 1.73 6.18 -14.08
C ILE A 5 1.22 5.37 -12.89
N ALA A 6 -0.02 4.88 -12.95
CA ALA A 6 -0.58 4.02 -11.92
C ALA A 6 0.26 2.73 -11.75
N SER A 7 0.65 2.10 -12.86
CA SER A 7 1.48 0.90 -12.84
C SER A 7 2.88 1.14 -12.25
N ILE A 8 3.53 2.27 -12.57
CA ILE A 8 4.82 2.67 -11.99
C ILE A 8 4.69 2.92 -10.48
N LEU A 9 3.63 3.61 -10.04
CA LEU A 9 3.36 3.85 -8.62
C LEU A 9 3.16 2.53 -7.86
N MET A 10 2.42 1.58 -8.44
CA MET A 10 2.21 0.26 -7.85
C MET A 10 3.52 -0.54 -7.79
N MET A 11 4.30 -0.58 -8.87
CA MET A 11 5.61 -1.24 -8.88
C MET A 11 6.55 -0.64 -7.84
N GLY A 12 6.61 0.69 -7.75
CA GLY A 12 7.37 1.39 -6.71
C GLY A 12 6.93 0.99 -5.30
N GLY A 13 5.61 0.95 -5.05
CA GLY A 13 5.02 0.53 -3.77
C GLY A 13 5.33 -0.92 -3.41
N ILE A 14 5.33 -1.84 -4.39
CA ILE A 14 5.69 -3.25 -4.21
C ILE A 14 7.17 -3.38 -3.85
N ILE A 15 8.06 -2.72 -4.61
CA ILE A 15 9.51 -2.76 -4.37
C ILE A 15 9.84 -2.17 -3.01
N SER A 16 9.26 -1.02 -2.65
CA SER A 16 9.46 -0.43 -1.33
C SER A 16 8.96 -1.36 -0.23
N SER A 17 7.77 -1.94 -0.37
CA SER A 17 7.23 -2.84 0.66
C SER A 17 8.06 -4.12 0.82
N LEU A 18 8.57 -4.69 -0.28
CA LEU A 18 9.51 -5.81 -0.27
C LEU A 18 10.81 -5.46 0.45
N PHE A 19 11.36 -4.28 0.18
CA PHE A 19 12.56 -3.78 0.86
C PHE A 19 12.31 -3.64 2.36
N LEU A 20 11.16 -3.11 2.77
CA LEU A 20 10.77 -3.00 4.18
C LEU A 20 10.64 -4.38 4.85
N ILE A 21 10.04 -5.35 4.17
CA ILE A 21 9.93 -6.73 4.65
C ILE A 21 11.32 -7.36 4.81
N TYR A 22 12.23 -7.14 3.86
CA TYR A 22 13.61 -7.62 3.95
C TYR A 22 14.36 -7.02 5.15
N PHE A 23 14.15 -5.73 5.45
CA PHE A 23 14.72 -5.11 6.64
C PHE A 23 14.07 -5.61 7.93
N GLU A 24 12.76 -5.82 7.93
CA GLU A 24 12.03 -6.40 9.07
C GLU A 24 12.54 -7.80 9.42
N THR A 25 12.81 -8.66 8.42
CA THR A 25 13.33 -10.02 8.68
C THR A 25 14.75 -10.02 9.23
N ARG A 26 15.52 -8.94 9.03
CA ARG A 26 16.89 -8.76 9.55
C ARG A 26 16.92 -8.09 10.93
N THR A 27 16.05 -7.11 11.18
CA THR A 27 16.10 -6.22 12.36
C THR A 27 14.95 -6.41 13.34
N GLY A 28 13.84 -7.01 12.91
CA GLY A 28 12.68 -7.37 13.71
C GLY A 28 11.88 -6.19 14.31
N SER A 29 12.19 -4.95 13.95
CA SER A 29 11.70 -3.73 14.61
C SER A 29 11.39 -2.57 13.64
N PHE A 30 11.39 -2.83 12.33
CA PHE A 30 11.22 -1.82 11.30
C PHE A 30 9.76 -1.54 10.98
N CYS A 31 8.93 -2.58 11.00
CA CYS A 31 7.51 -2.53 10.67
C CYS A 31 6.65 -2.71 11.92
N PRO A 32 5.61 -1.88 12.09
CA PRO A 32 4.68 -2.06 13.20
C PRO A 32 3.94 -3.39 13.04
N ARG A 33 3.71 -4.09 14.16
CA ARG A 33 2.99 -5.37 14.16
C ARG A 33 1.52 -5.13 14.47
N ILE A 34 0.63 -5.70 13.65
CA ILE A 34 -0.80 -5.81 13.93
C ILE A 34 -1.08 -7.27 14.26
N PHE A 35 -1.60 -7.56 15.45
CA PHE A 35 -1.95 -8.94 15.86
C PHE A 35 -0.85 -9.97 15.55
N ASN A 36 0.42 -9.61 15.85
CA ASN A 36 1.61 -10.43 15.62
C ASN A 36 2.09 -10.58 14.16
N PHE A 37 1.44 -9.91 13.19
CA PHE A 37 1.88 -9.86 11.78
C PHE A 37 2.50 -8.51 11.42
N PRO A 38 3.60 -8.45 10.65
CA PRO A 38 4.20 -7.18 10.24
C PRO A 38 3.28 -6.47 9.24
N ALA A 39 2.94 -5.22 9.54
CA ALA A 39 2.04 -4.41 8.71
C ALA A 39 2.52 -4.25 7.26
N CYS A 40 3.83 -4.27 7.05
CA CYS A 40 4.45 -4.16 5.74
C CYS A 40 4.04 -5.31 4.79
N PHE A 41 3.74 -6.50 5.31
CA PHE A 41 3.15 -7.58 4.52
C PHE A 41 1.74 -7.24 4.06
N LEU A 42 0.91 -6.63 4.92
CA LEU A 42 -0.44 -6.25 4.55
C LEU A 42 -0.44 -5.14 3.49
N VAL A 43 0.49 -4.17 3.61
CA VAL A 43 0.66 -3.12 2.59
C VAL A 43 1.15 -3.69 1.26
N LEU A 44 2.07 -4.66 1.29
CA LEU A 44 2.48 -5.39 0.09
C LEU A 44 1.28 -6.08 -0.57
N ILE A 45 0.48 -6.80 0.21
CA ILE A 45 -0.73 -7.49 -0.27
C ILE A 45 -1.69 -6.49 -0.90
N ALA A 46 -1.91 -5.32 -0.28
CA ALA A 46 -2.74 -4.26 -0.82
C ALA A 46 -2.24 -3.78 -2.20
N PHE A 47 -0.94 -3.52 -2.35
CA PHE A 47 -0.37 -3.14 -3.65
C PHE A 47 -0.50 -4.25 -4.71
N VAL A 48 -0.25 -5.50 -4.33
CA VAL A 48 -0.38 -6.65 -5.23
C VAL A 48 -1.82 -6.84 -5.68
N LEU A 49 -2.80 -6.72 -4.78
CA LEU A 49 -4.24 -6.78 -5.11
C LEU A 49 -4.63 -5.71 -6.15
N VAL A 50 -4.19 -4.46 -5.92
CA VAL A 50 -4.46 -3.36 -6.86
C VAL A 50 -3.75 -3.60 -8.20
N PHE A 51 -2.54 -4.15 -8.20
CA PHE A 51 -1.82 -4.50 -9.43
C PHE A 51 -2.51 -5.62 -10.22
N ILE A 52 -2.94 -6.69 -9.55
CA ILE A 52 -3.72 -7.79 -10.15
C ILE A 52 -5.02 -7.24 -10.76
N SER A 53 -5.67 -6.29 -10.09
CA SER A 53 -6.88 -5.66 -10.62
C SER A 53 -6.67 -5.02 -11.99
N GLU A 54 -5.47 -4.49 -12.25
CA GLU A 54 -5.14 -3.83 -13.51
C GLU A 54 -4.91 -4.84 -14.64
N ILE A 55 -4.30 -5.98 -14.32
CA ILE A 55 -4.11 -7.12 -15.24
C ILE A 55 -5.48 -7.71 -15.63
N PHE A 56 -6.33 -7.99 -14.64
CA PHE A 56 -7.65 -8.59 -14.85
C PHE A 56 -8.68 -7.66 -15.49
N THR A 57 -8.38 -6.36 -15.63
CA THR A 57 -9.26 -5.39 -16.30
C THR A 57 -9.66 -5.84 -17.71
N HIS A 58 -8.79 -6.57 -18.41
CA HIS A 58 -9.04 -7.04 -19.78
C HIS A 58 -9.90 -8.32 -19.83
N SER A 59 -9.91 -9.11 -18.76
CA SER A 59 -10.54 -10.45 -18.74
C SER A 59 -11.92 -10.41 -18.08
N SER A 60 -12.07 -9.74 -16.95
CA SER A 60 -13.37 -9.58 -16.27
C SER A 60 -13.44 -8.28 -15.49
N LYS A 61 -14.33 -7.37 -15.95
CA LYS A 61 -14.54 -6.05 -15.31
C LYS A 61 -15.01 -6.17 -13.86
N LYS A 62 -15.85 -7.17 -13.55
CA LYS A 62 -16.42 -7.38 -12.21
C LYS A 62 -15.33 -7.82 -11.22
N LEU A 63 -14.48 -8.75 -11.63
CA LEU A 63 -13.36 -9.24 -10.83
C LEU A 63 -12.31 -8.14 -10.59
N SER A 64 -11.97 -7.40 -11.65
CA SER A 64 -11.08 -6.24 -11.56
C SER A 64 -11.57 -5.20 -10.55
N TYR A 65 -12.86 -4.87 -10.57
CA TYR A 65 -13.42 -3.92 -9.62
C TYR A 65 -13.36 -4.43 -8.17
N PHE A 66 -13.66 -5.71 -7.96
CA PHE A 66 -13.59 -6.33 -6.64
C PHE A 66 -12.17 -6.31 -6.05
N PHE A 67 -11.17 -6.73 -6.83
CA PHE A 67 -9.75 -6.71 -6.43
C PHE A 67 -9.23 -5.29 -6.21
N PHE A 68 -9.64 -4.34 -7.06
CA PHE A 68 -9.26 -2.95 -6.91
C PHE A 68 -9.81 -2.39 -5.60
N PHE A 69 -11.10 -2.57 -5.34
CA PHE A 69 -11.76 -2.03 -4.16
C PHE A 69 -11.23 -2.65 -2.87
N SER A 70 -11.04 -3.98 -2.83
CA SER A 70 -10.51 -4.67 -1.65
C SER A 70 -9.07 -4.24 -1.34
N GLY A 71 -8.20 -4.19 -2.36
CA GLY A 71 -6.81 -3.75 -2.19
C GLY A 71 -6.69 -2.29 -1.77
N ASN A 72 -7.50 -1.40 -2.36
CA ASN A 72 -7.47 0.02 -2.05
C ASN A 72 -8.03 0.33 -0.65
N LEU A 73 -9.11 -0.36 -0.25
CA LEU A 73 -9.68 -0.23 1.09
C LEU A 73 -8.69 -0.71 2.16
N LEU A 74 -8.00 -1.82 1.91
CA LEU A 74 -6.93 -2.30 2.80
C LEU A 74 -5.78 -1.29 2.87
N GLY A 75 -5.28 -0.81 1.72
CA GLY A 75 -4.18 0.14 1.65
C GLY A 75 -4.48 1.47 2.33
N LEU A 76 -5.67 2.04 2.09
CA LEU A 76 -6.14 3.26 2.75
C LEU A 76 -6.37 3.05 4.24
N GLY A 77 -7.02 1.96 4.63
CA GLY A 77 -7.30 1.65 6.03
C GLY A 77 -6.00 1.52 6.84
N LEU A 78 -5.03 0.76 6.33
CA LEU A 78 -3.72 0.61 6.95
C LEU A 78 -2.96 1.94 6.96
N GLY A 79 -2.91 2.64 5.83
CA GLY A 79 -2.23 3.93 5.71
C GLY A 79 -2.77 4.97 6.67
N ALA A 80 -4.10 5.09 6.79
CA ALA A 80 -4.76 6.00 7.72
C ALA A 80 -4.50 5.59 9.17
N TRP A 81 -4.70 4.31 9.51
CA TRP A 81 -4.48 3.79 10.85
C TRP A 81 -3.07 4.07 11.36
N PHE A 82 -2.05 3.76 10.55
CA PHE A 82 -0.65 4.02 10.92
C PHE A 82 -0.30 5.50 10.93
N SER A 83 -0.86 6.30 10.03
CA SER A 83 -0.65 7.75 10.03
C SER A 83 -1.20 8.39 11.31
N ILE A 84 -2.40 8.00 11.73
CA ILE A 84 -3.01 8.46 12.98
C ILE A 84 -2.19 8.00 14.19
N HIS A 85 -1.80 6.73 14.24
CA HIS A 85 -0.96 6.21 15.33
C HIS A 85 0.42 6.87 15.42
N LYS A 86 1.01 7.29 14.29
CA LYS A 86 2.26 8.06 14.30
C LYS A 86 2.06 9.45 14.91
N LEU A 87 0.93 10.11 14.61
CA LEU A 87 0.63 11.46 15.10
C LEU A 87 0.26 11.50 16.60
N PHE A 88 -0.42 10.47 17.11
CA PHE A 88 -0.95 10.49 18.48
C PHE A 88 -0.18 9.62 19.49
N LEU A 89 0.53 8.57 19.06
CA LEU A 89 1.07 7.54 19.96
C LEU A 89 2.58 7.24 19.81
N ASN A 90 3.36 8.09 19.13
CA ASN A 90 4.76 7.77 18.78
C ASN A 90 4.87 6.41 18.06
N GLY A 91 3.86 6.04 17.26
CA GLY A 91 3.83 4.76 16.56
C GLY A 91 5.03 4.58 15.62
N HIS A 92 5.58 3.37 15.58
CA HIS A 92 6.67 2.99 14.68
C HIS A 92 6.17 2.92 13.24
N CYS A 93 6.28 4.02 12.51
CA CYS A 93 6.17 4.01 11.06
C CYS A 93 7.58 4.13 10.46
N PRO A 94 7.98 3.20 9.56
CA PRO A 94 9.30 3.26 8.96
C PRO A 94 9.47 4.58 8.20
N VAL A 95 10.60 5.22 8.47
CA VAL A 95 11.02 6.45 7.79
C VAL A 95 12.17 6.11 6.85
N PHE A 96 12.08 6.61 5.63
CA PHE A 96 13.15 6.50 4.65
C PHE A 96 13.50 7.92 4.22
N PHE A 97 14.76 8.32 4.43
CA PHE A 97 15.20 9.71 4.27
C PHE A 97 14.27 10.73 4.96
N GLN A 98 13.94 10.49 6.23
CA GLN A 98 13.03 11.32 7.05
C GLN A 98 11.56 11.36 6.61
N ILE A 99 11.18 10.67 5.53
CA ILE A 99 9.80 10.64 5.03
C ILE A 99 9.06 9.42 5.60
N PRO A 100 7.87 9.58 6.24
CA PRO A 100 7.05 8.45 6.68
C PRO A 100 6.49 7.69 5.48
N LEU A 101 6.92 6.44 5.29
CA LEU A 101 6.39 5.63 4.18
C LEU A 101 4.90 5.34 4.32
N CYS A 102 4.36 5.26 5.54
CA CYS A 102 2.92 5.04 5.76
C CYS A 102 2.07 6.16 5.13
N PHE A 103 2.57 7.39 5.17
CA PHE A 103 1.90 8.55 4.57
C PHE A 103 2.00 8.51 3.04
N VAL A 104 3.17 8.12 2.52
CA VAL A 104 3.38 7.95 1.07
C VAL A 104 2.45 6.86 0.52
N SER A 105 2.40 5.69 1.16
CA SER A 105 1.48 4.61 0.78
C SER A 105 0.03 5.08 0.81
N PHE A 106 -0.39 5.80 1.87
CA PHE A 106 -1.73 6.37 1.96
C PHE A 106 -2.05 7.29 0.78
N LEU A 107 -1.16 8.23 0.45
CA LEU A 107 -1.33 9.15 -0.68
C LEU A 107 -1.40 8.40 -2.01
N ILE A 108 -0.60 7.36 -2.22
CA ILE A 108 -0.62 6.56 -3.44
C ILE A 108 -1.99 5.87 -3.58
N PHE A 109 -2.49 5.20 -2.53
CA PHE A 109 -3.79 4.53 -2.59
C PHE A 109 -4.93 5.54 -2.81
N LEU A 110 -4.88 6.70 -2.15
CA LEU A 110 -5.87 7.77 -2.32
C LEU A 110 -5.89 8.29 -3.76
N TYR A 111 -4.70 8.55 -4.33
CA TYR A 111 -4.55 8.95 -5.72
C TYR A 111 -5.11 7.89 -6.68
N LEU A 112 -4.78 6.61 -6.46
CA LEU A 112 -5.29 5.51 -7.27
C LEU A 112 -6.81 5.40 -7.20
N LEU A 113 -7.42 5.60 -6.03
CA LEU A 113 -8.87 5.55 -5.83
C LEU A 113 -9.59 6.69 -6.56
N ILE A 114 -9.13 7.94 -6.38
CA ILE A 114 -9.66 9.11 -7.09
C ILE A 114 -9.56 8.91 -8.60
N TRP A 115 -8.43 8.37 -9.07
CA TRP A 115 -8.22 8.12 -10.49
C TRP A 115 -9.17 7.07 -11.04
N LYS A 116 -9.44 5.98 -10.31
CA LYS A 116 -10.39 4.95 -10.72
C LYS A 116 -11.83 5.48 -10.74
N LEU A 117 -12.21 6.34 -9.80
CA LEU A 117 -13.54 6.98 -9.77
C LEU A 117 -13.76 7.93 -10.95
N LYS A 118 -12.70 8.56 -11.46
CA LYS A 118 -12.78 9.49 -12.60
C LYS A 118 -12.83 8.78 -13.97
N LYS A 119 -12.57 7.47 -14.01
CA LYS A 119 -12.48 6.67 -15.23
C LYS A 119 -13.74 5.84 -15.44
#